data_AF-A0A8X6RDX5-F1
#
_entry.id   AF-A0A8X6RDX5-F1
#
_cell.length_a   1.000
_cell.length_b   1.000
_cell.length_c   1.000
_cell.angle_alpha   90.00
_cell.angle_beta   90.00
_cell.angle_gamma   90.00
#
_symmetry.space_group_name_H-M   'P 1'
#
loop_
_entity.id
_entity.type
_entity.pdbx_description
1 polymer ?
#
loop_
_entity_poly.entity_id
_entity_poly.type
_entity_poly.pdbx_seq_one_letter_code
_entity_poly.pdbx_strand_id
1 'polypeptide(L)'
;MNTFAYIFSAHRQACSAPDTSKPLLTLVSMRDAELRNELYKYIENKFCYGSRFIEEMILTEIWNDCAFVYTLESMAETRDYGNKIIAYKGWIEEGPEDDSGLPPYHWEVPVQTPTEFADSSVVTEIPHTGYIKQCLRCYGQKEHKCNYCSGKGKENDSIRNLIKSVSEMITWR
;
A
#
# COMPACT_ATOMS: atom_id res chain seq x y z
N MET A 1 -45.21 11.88 16.96
CA MET A 1 -43.85 11.35 16.76
C MET A 1 -43.20 12.22 15.70
N ASN A 2 -42.24 13.06 16.06
CA ASN A 2 -41.54 13.91 15.10
C ASN A 2 -40.39 13.10 14.50
N THR A 3 -40.51 12.76 13.22
CA THR A 3 -39.46 12.08 12.47
C THR A 3 -38.53 13.14 11.91
N PHE A 4 -37.28 13.18 12.37
CA PHE A 4 -36.24 14.04 11.80
C PHE A 4 -35.54 13.28 10.67
N ALA A 5 -35.56 13.85 9.46
CA ALA A 5 -34.79 13.34 8.32
C ALA A 5 -33.55 14.24 8.13
N TYR A 6 -32.36 13.66 8.27
CA TYR A 6 -31.09 14.35 8.01
C TYR A 6 -30.66 14.05 6.57
N ILE A 7 -30.60 15.08 5.73
CA ILE A 7 -30.15 14.99 4.34
C ILE A 7 -28.79 15.68 4.28
N PHE A 8 -27.73 14.90 4.10
CA PHE A 8 -26.37 15.42 3.92
C PHE A 8 -26.11 15.62 2.43
N SER A 9 -25.98 16.87 1.98
CA SER A 9 -25.36 17.19 0.70
C SER A 9 -23.87 17.45 0.94
N ALA A 10 -23.02 16.54 0.48
CA ALA A 10 -21.58 16.65 0.65
C ALA A 10 -20.93 17.24 -0.60
N HIS A 11 -20.50 18.50 -0.53
CA HIS A 11 -19.62 19.05 -1.56
C HIS A 11 -18.19 18.57 -1.30
N ARG A 12 -17.75 17.54 -2.04
CA ARG A 12 -16.37 17.02 -1.94
C ARG A 12 -15.42 17.98 -2.66
N GLN A 13 -14.66 18.77 -1.91
CA GLN A 13 -13.54 19.52 -2.46
C GLN A 13 -12.27 18.69 -2.19
N ALA A 14 -11.54 18.34 -3.25
CA ALA A 14 -10.27 17.63 -3.11
C ALA A 14 -9.28 18.53 -2.37
N CYS A 15 -8.69 18.03 -1.29
CA CYS A 15 -7.62 18.73 -0.59
C CYS A 15 -6.38 18.79 -1.49
N SER A 16 -6.18 19.91 -2.19
CA SER A 16 -4.83 20.33 -2.57
C SER A 16 -4.08 20.86 -1.34
N ALA A 17 -2.75 20.96 -1.44
CA ALA A 17 -1.78 21.42 -0.45
C ALA A 17 -2.34 22.43 0.59
N PRO A 18 -1.85 22.43 1.85
CA PRO A 18 -2.40 23.24 2.93
C PRO A 18 -2.32 24.72 2.58
N ASP A 19 -3.41 25.24 2.01
CA ASP A 19 -3.63 26.66 1.87
C ASP A 19 -3.84 27.18 3.30
N THR A 20 -2.86 27.93 3.80
CA THR A 20 -2.90 28.59 5.12
C THR A 20 -4.04 29.60 5.26
N SER A 21 -4.81 29.87 4.21
CA SER A 21 -6.07 30.58 4.33
C SER A 21 -7.14 29.66 4.92
N LYS A 22 -7.71 30.05 6.07
CA LYS A 22 -8.85 29.36 6.66
C LYS A 22 -9.91 29.18 5.56
N PRO A 23 -10.36 27.96 5.24
CA PRO A 23 -11.45 27.79 4.29
C PRO A 23 -12.65 28.53 4.88
N LEU A 24 -13.09 29.57 4.17
CA LEU A 24 -14.24 30.34 4.58
C LEU A 24 -15.45 29.41 4.43
N LEU A 25 -15.99 28.94 5.55
CA LEU A 25 -17.20 28.13 5.56
C LEU A 25 -18.37 29.02 5.12
N THR A 26 -18.68 29.01 3.83
CA THR A 26 -19.90 29.58 3.31
C THR A 26 -21.03 28.61 3.58
N LEU A 27 -21.83 28.91 4.62
CA LEU A 27 -23.06 28.19 4.85
C LEU A 27 -24.02 28.48 3.69
N VAL A 28 -24.23 27.50 2.82
CA VAL A 28 -25.25 27.59 1.77
C VAL A 28 -26.59 27.28 2.41
N SER A 29 -27.50 28.27 2.45
CA SER A 29 -28.86 28.04 2.94
C SER A 29 -29.68 27.31 1.88
N MET A 30 -30.06 26.06 2.15
CA MET A 30 -30.94 25.30 1.27
C MET A 30 -32.41 25.62 1.58
N ARG A 31 -33.22 25.86 0.54
CA ARG A 31 -34.67 26.06 0.65
C ARG A 31 -35.44 24.75 0.41
N ASP A 32 -36.71 24.69 0.82
CA ASP A 32 -37.58 23.49 0.69
C ASP A 32 -37.54 22.85 -0.71
N ALA A 33 -37.66 23.66 -1.78
CA ALA A 33 -37.65 23.16 -3.15
C ALA A 33 -36.31 22.52 -3.56
N GLU A 34 -35.19 23.08 -3.08
CA GLU A 34 -33.84 22.56 -3.33
C GLU A 34 -33.64 21.25 -2.55
N LEU A 35 -34.10 21.20 -1.30
CA LEU A 35 -34.06 20.00 -0.45
C LEU A 35 -34.86 18.85 -1.05
N ARG A 36 -36.07 19.12 -1.55
CA ARG A 36 -36.91 18.11 -2.23
C ARG A 36 -36.24 17.60 -3.51
N ASN A 37 -35.62 18.48 -4.30
CA ASN A 37 -34.90 18.08 -5.51
C ASN A 37 -33.70 17.17 -5.20
N GLU A 38 -32.92 17.49 -4.16
CA GLU A 38 -31.82 16.62 -3.72
C GLU A 38 -32.31 15.27 -3.18
N LEU A 39 -33.46 15.24 -2.49
CA LEU A 39 -34.12 13.99 -2.09
C LEU A 39 -34.52 13.13 -3.29
N TYR A 40 -35.05 13.74 -4.36
CA TYR A 40 -35.37 13.02 -5.59
C TYR A 40 -34.12 12.36 -6.20
N LYS A 41 -33.00 13.10 -6.29
CA LYS A 41 -31.72 12.55 -6.76
C LYS A 41 -31.19 11.42 -5.86
N TYR A 42 -31.41 11.53 -4.55
CA TYR A 42 -30.99 10.51 -3.60
C TYR A 42 -31.76 9.19 -3.81
N ILE A 43 -33.08 9.26 -4.02
CA ILE A 43 -33.92 8.06 -4.20
C ILE A 43 -33.77 7.40 -5.57
N GLU A 44 -33.35 8.14 -6.62
CA GLU A 44 -33.08 7.55 -7.94
C GLU A 44 -32.11 6.35 -7.86
N ASN A 45 -31.13 6.42 -6.95
CA ASN A 45 -30.16 5.36 -6.72
C ASN A 45 -30.60 4.29 -5.70
N LYS A 46 -31.87 4.31 -5.26
CA LYS A 46 -32.43 3.41 -4.23
C LYS A 46 -33.68 2.68 -4.74
N PHE A 47 -33.50 1.44 -5.18
CA PHE A 47 -34.54 0.60 -5.80
C PHE A 47 -35.86 0.45 -4.99
N CYS A 48 -35.78 0.41 -3.66
CA CYS A 48 -36.96 0.14 -2.81
C CYS A 48 -37.63 1.38 -2.22
N TYR A 49 -37.17 2.59 -2.56
CA TYR A 49 -37.64 3.83 -1.95
C TYR A 49 -38.73 4.43 -2.84
N GLY A 50 -39.96 4.57 -2.32
CA GLY A 50 -41.03 5.29 -3.01
C GLY A 50 -40.87 6.80 -2.89
N SER A 51 -41.28 7.57 -3.90
CA SER A 51 -41.21 9.04 -3.88
C SER A 51 -42.26 9.72 -3.00
N ARG A 52 -43.31 8.99 -2.63
CA ARG A 52 -44.51 9.52 -1.96
C ARG A 52 -44.20 10.30 -0.68
N PHE A 53 -43.19 9.88 0.10
CA PHE A 53 -42.81 10.60 1.31
C PHE A 53 -42.22 11.99 1.01
N ILE A 54 -41.54 12.17 -0.12
CA ILE A 54 -40.97 13.46 -0.53
C ILE A 54 -42.08 14.43 -0.90
N GLU A 55 -43.19 13.94 -1.46
CA GLU A 55 -44.34 14.76 -1.84
C GLU A 55 -45.17 15.14 -0.61
N GLU A 56 -45.48 14.17 0.26
CA GLU A 56 -46.40 14.35 1.38
C GLU A 56 -45.73 14.92 2.66
N MET A 57 -44.39 14.98 2.72
CA MET A 57 -43.72 15.51 3.92
C MET A 57 -43.99 17.01 4.11
N ILE A 58 -44.31 17.36 5.36
CA ILE A 58 -44.46 18.75 5.82
C ILE A 58 -43.16 19.15 6.51
N LEU A 59 -42.41 20.06 5.89
CA LEU A 59 -41.18 20.61 6.45
C LEU A 59 -41.53 21.80 7.35
N THR A 60 -41.34 21.63 8.66
CA THR A 60 -41.61 22.69 9.65
C THR A 60 -40.47 23.70 9.72
N GLU A 61 -39.23 23.21 9.73
CA GLU A 61 -38.01 24.02 9.86
C GLU A 61 -36.85 23.36 9.12
N ILE A 62 -35.96 24.16 8.54
CA ILE A 62 -34.75 23.68 7.86
C ILE A 62 -33.55 24.35 8.51
N TRP A 63 -32.71 23.54 9.16
CA TRP A 63 -31.47 23.98 9.79
C TRP A 63 -30.30 23.66 8.87
N ASN A 64 -29.57 24.69 8.44
CA ASN A 64 -28.37 24.53 7.64
C ASN A 64 -27.17 24.60 8.57
N ASP A 65 -26.31 23.57 8.54
CA ASP A 65 -25.07 23.53 9.30
C ASP A 65 -23.92 23.09 8.38
N CYS A 66 -22.69 23.40 8.77
CA CYS A 66 -21.49 23.06 8.02
C CYS A 66 -20.50 22.31 8.92
N ALA A 67 -19.98 21.19 8.40
CA ALA A 67 -19.01 20.38 9.12
C ALA A 67 -17.78 20.14 8.25
N PHE A 68 -16.60 20.16 8.87
CA PHE A 68 -15.39 19.69 8.23
C PHE A 68 -15.33 18.16 8.29
N VAL A 69 -15.26 17.54 7.12
CA VAL A 69 -14.94 16.11 7.01
C VAL A 69 -13.49 16.02 6.62
N TYR A 70 -12.64 15.58 7.54
CA TYR A 70 -11.25 15.26 7.27
C TYR A 70 -11.07 13.74 7.27
N THR A 71 -10.20 13.26 6.37
CA THR A 71 -9.72 11.88 6.41
C THR A 71 -8.28 11.95 6.88
N LEU A 72 -7.99 11.29 8.01
CA LEU A 72 -6.62 11.14 8.48
C LEU A 72 -6.08 9.84 7.90
N GLU A 73 -5.16 9.95 6.95
CA GLU A 73 -4.41 8.81 6.43
C GLU A 73 -3.05 8.80 7.11
N SER A 74 -2.57 7.62 7.50
CA SER A 74 -1.28 7.42 8.13
C SER A 74 -0.56 6.33 7.40
N MET A 75 0.66 6.60 6.94
CA MET A 75 1.50 5.64 6.24
C MET A 75 2.49 5.02 7.25
N ALA A 76 2.52 3.70 7.31
CA ALA A 76 3.42 2.93 8.15
C ALA A 76 4.31 2.03 7.30
N GLU A 77 5.60 2.02 7.63
CA GLU A 77 6.59 1.12 7.03
C GLU A 77 6.83 -0.08 7.95
N THR A 78 6.73 -1.29 7.39
CA THR A 78 7.10 -2.54 8.07
C THR A 78 8.24 -3.20 7.30
N ARG A 79 9.31 -3.59 8.00
CA ARG A 79 10.46 -4.32 7.43
C ARG A 79 10.56 -5.72 8.02
N ASP A 80 10.60 -6.73 7.16
CA ASP A 80 10.73 -8.15 7.51
C ASP A 80 11.92 -8.78 6.76
N TYR A 81 12.62 -9.73 7.38
CA TYR A 81 13.77 -10.40 6.75
C TYR A 81 13.49 -11.88 6.45
N GLY A 82 14.05 -12.35 5.33
CA GLY A 82 13.95 -13.72 4.87
C GLY A 82 15.26 -14.22 4.27
N ASN A 83 15.46 -15.53 4.26
CA ASN A 83 16.60 -16.14 3.58
C ASN A 83 16.21 -16.43 2.12
N LYS A 84 17.00 -15.92 1.19
CA LYS A 84 16.86 -16.22 -0.23
C LYS A 84 17.97 -17.18 -0.65
N ILE A 85 17.59 -18.27 -1.32
CA ILE A 85 18.53 -19.26 -1.84
C ILE A 85 18.33 -19.35 -3.35
N ILE A 86 19.36 -18.95 -4.12
CA ILE A 86 19.33 -19.00 -5.58
C ILE A 86 20.52 -19.80 -6.14
N ALA A 87 20.32 -20.40 -7.31
CA ALA A 87 21.41 -21.06 -8.02
C ALA A 87 22.47 -20.03 -8.41
N TYR A 88 23.73 -20.32 -8.06
CA TYR A 88 24.85 -19.47 -8.45
C TYR A 88 24.97 -19.47 -9.99
N LYS A 89 24.82 -18.31 -10.60
CA LYS A 89 24.83 -18.16 -12.07
C LYS A 89 26.20 -17.75 -12.64
N GLY A 90 27.23 -17.62 -11.80
CA GLY A 90 28.46 -16.92 -12.16
C GLY A 90 28.34 -15.43 -11.85
N TRP A 91 29.45 -14.80 -11.48
CA TRP A 91 29.51 -13.37 -11.23
C TRP A 91 29.36 -12.65 -12.58
N ILE A 92 28.27 -11.90 -12.77
CA ILE A 92 28.16 -10.94 -13.86
C ILE A 92 28.78 -9.65 -13.31
N GLU A 93 29.81 -9.14 -14.00
CA GLU A 93 30.68 -8.02 -13.63
C GLU A 93 30.00 -6.64 -13.57
N GLU A 94 28.73 -6.55 -13.18
CA GLU A 94 28.03 -5.27 -13.02
C GLU A 94 27.45 -5.11 -11.61
N GLY A 95 28.31 -4.75 -10.66
CA GLY A 95 27.95 -4.33 -9.30
C GLY A 95 29.11 -4.51 -8.32
N PRO A 96 29.46 -3.49 -7.50
CA PRO A 96 30.82 -3.32 -6.99
C PRO A 96 31.23 -4.38 -5.98
N GLU A 97 32.50 -4.74 -6.13
CA GLU A 97 33.36 -5.45 -5.21
C GLU A 97 33.27 -4.88 -3.79
N ASP A 98 32.49 -5.51 -2.92
CA ASP A 98 32.76 -5.52 -1.48
C ASP A 98 31.95 -6.64 -0.83
N ASP A 99 32.47 -7.86 -0.80
CA ASP A 99 31.94 -8.94 0.08
C ASP A 99 32.64 -8.91 1.45
N SER A 100 33.28 -7.79 1.78
CA SER A 100 34.16 -7.54 2.93
C SER A 100 33.62 -6.51 3.91
N GLY A 101 32.49 -5.87 3.59
CA GLY A 101 31.76 -4.94 4.45
C GLY A 101 30.94 -5.63 5.53
N LEU A 102 30.59 -4.87 6.58
CA LEU A 102 29.60 -5.31 7.57
C LEU A 102 28.20 -5.17 6.96
N PRO A 103 27.30 -6.13 7.17
CA PRO A 103 25.92 -5.99 6.74
C PRO A 103 25.27 -4.78 7.45
N PRO A 104 24.53 -3.94 6.72
CA PRO A 104 23.87 -2.76 7.30
C PRO A 104 22.79 -3.17 8.31
N TYR A 105 22.42 -2.25 9.21
CA TYR A 105 21.23 -2.45 10.05
C TYR A 105 19.95 -2.41 9.21
N HIS A 106 18.87 -2.99 9.75
CA HIS A 106 17.57 -3.09 9.08
C HIS A 106 17.07 -1.78 8.46
N TRP A 107 17.24 -0.64 9.14
CA TRP A 107 16.78 0.67 8.64
C TRP A 107 17.76 1.35 7.69
N GLU A 108 19.00 0.86 7.60
CA GLU A 108 20.06 1.41 6.75
C GLU A 108 20.09 0.75 5.36
N VAL A 109 19.29 -0.31 5.15
CA VAL A 109 19.14 -0.94 3.84
C VAL A 109 18.57 0.09 2.84
N PRO A 110 19.27 0.37 1.73
CA PRO A 110 18.87 1.39 0.76
C PRO A 110 17.67 0.91 -0.05
N VAL A 111 16.59 1.68 -0.01
CA VAL A 111 15.30 1.34 -0.64
C VAL A 111 14.74 2.60 -1.28
N GLN A 112 14.06 2.47 -2.41
CA GLN A 112 13.40 3.60 -3.05
C GLN A 112 12.26 4.12 -2.16
N THR A 113 12.16 5.43 -2.02
CA THR A 113 11.05 6.06 -1.31
C THR A 113 9.73 5.70 -2.00
N PRO A 114 8.73 5.19 -1.26
CA PRO A 114 7.42 4.87 -1.84
C PRO A 114 6.69 6.15 -2.25
N THR A 115 5.63 5.99 -3.05
CA THR A 115 4.67 7.07 -3.26
C THR A 115 3.89 7.32 -1.97
N GLU A 116 3.77 8.58 -1.56
CA GLU A 116 3.04 8.95 -0.34
C GLU A 116 1.58 8.47 -0.41
N PHE A 117 1.11 7.85 0.69
CA PHE A 117 -0.27 7.33 0.83
C PHE A 117 -0.68 6.29 -0.22
N ALA A 118 0.28 5.53 -0.74
CA ALA A 118 0.03 4.42 -1.66
C ALA A 118 0.61 3.11 -1.12
N ASP A 119 -0.24 2.08 -1.07
CA ASP A 119 0.19 0.72 -0.72
C ASP A 119 1.27 0.24 -1.69
N SER A 120 2.40 -0.19 -1.14
CA SER A 120 3.48 -0.75 -1.94
C SER A 120 4.30 -1.77 -1.15
N SER A 121 4.99 -2.65 -1.87
CA SER A 121 5.89 -3.63 -1.26
C SER A 121 7.12 -3.86 -2.15
N VAL A 122 8.29 -3.90 -1.55
CA VAL A 122 9.57 -4.14 -2.25
C VAL A 122 10.33 -5.25 -1.54
N VAL A 123 10.94 -6.15 -2.31
CA VAL A 123 11.89 -7.15 -1.81
C VAL A 123 13.27 -6.81 -2.35
N THR A 124 14.22 -6.54 -1.46
CA THR A 124 15.61 -6.20 -1.81
C THR A 124 16.59 -7.14 -1.12
N GLU A 125 17.76 -7.35 -1.72
CA GLU A 125 18.84 -8.13 -1.10
C GLU A 125 19.64 -7.24 -0.15
N ILE A 126 19.91 -7.73 1.06
CA ILE A 126 20.70 -6.99 2.04
C ILE A 126 22.18 -7.07 1.61
N PRO A 127 22.85 -5.93 1.39
CA PRO A 127 24.27 -5.88 1.03
C PRO A 127 25.13 -6.67 2.03
N HIS A 128 26.21 -7.30 1.53
CA HIS A 128 27.19 -8.05 2.34
C HIS A 128 26.63 -9.25 3.14
N THR A 129 25.41 -9.72 2.84
CA THR A 129 24.83 -10.93 3.46
C THR A 129 24.87 -12.15 2.54
N GLY A 130 25.27 -11.94 1.29
CA GLY A 130 25.42 -12.99 0.30
C GLY A 130 26.63 -13.87 0.62
N TYR A 131 26.46 -15.17 0.62
CA TYR A 131 27.59 -16.10 0.59
C TYR A 131 27.27 -17.33 -0.23
N ILE A 132 28.33 -17.93 -0.76
CA ILE A 132 28.22 -19.16 -1.53
C ILE A 132 28.29 -20.36 -0.58
N LYS A 133 27.30 -21.26 -0.70
CA LYS A 133 27.29 -22.51 0.05
C LYS A 133 27.00 -23.72 -0.84
N GLN A 134 27.24 -24.90 -0.30
CA GLN A 134 26.90 -26.16 -0.94
C GLN A 134 25.37 -26.32 -1.06
N CYS A 135 24.93 -27.00 -2.12
CA CYS A 135 23.51 -27.31 -2.31
C CYS A 135 23.01 -28.20 -1.17
N LEU A 136 22.01 -27.75 -0.40
CA LEU A 136 21.43 -28.51 0.71
C LEU A 136 20.62 -29.74 0.26
N ARG A 137 20.20 -29.79 -1.01
CA ARG A 137 19.35 -30.87 -1.52
C ARG A 137 20.14 -32.06 -2.05
N CYS A 138 21.19 -31.80 -2.82
CA CYS A 138 22.04 -32.86 -3.37
C CYS A 138 23.38 -32.98 -2.65
N TYR A 139 23.68 -32.12 -1.67
CA TYR A 139 24.99 -32.07 -1.01
C TYR A 139 26.13 -32.03 -2.04
N GLY A 140 25.91 -31.30 -3.13
CA GLY A 140 26.87 -31.17 -4.21
C GLY A 140 27.14 -32.44 -5.04
N GLN A 141 26.40 -33.52 -4.81
CA GLN A 141 26.45 -34.70 -5.64
C GLN A 141 25.91 -34.39 -7.03
N LYS A 142 26.64 -34.86 -8.04
CA LYS A 142 26.37 -34.68 -9.47
C LYS A 142 25.84 -35.95 -10.15
N GLU A 143 25.42 -36.94 -9.37
CA GLU A 143 24.91 -38.22 -9.88
C GLU A 143 23.68 -38.01 -10.79
N HIS A 144 22.82 -37.05 -10.43
CA HIS A 144 21.68 -36.63 -11.24
C HIS A 144 21.57 -35.11 -11.29
N LYS A 145 20.96 -34.58 -12.36
CA LYS A 145 20.69 -33.14 -12.50
C LYS A 145 19.73 -32.70 -11.38
N CYS A 146 20.26 -32.09 -10.33
CA CYS A 146 19.46 -31.59 -9.22
C CYS A 146 18.55 -30.45 -9.71
N ASN A 147 17.25 -30.55 -9.46
CA ASN A 147 16.29 -29.51 -9.84
C ASN A 147 16.49 -28.17 -9.08
N TYR A 148 17.27 -28.17 -8.01
CA TYR A 148 17.47 -27.00 -7.15
C TYR A 148 18.72 -26.18 -7.51
N CYS A 149 19.83 -26.83 -7.85
CA CYS A 149 21.07 -26.17 -8.31
C CYS A 149 21.36 -26.42 -9.79
N SER A 150 20.46 -27.08 -10.53
CA SER A 150 20.62 -27.46 -11.94
C SER A 150 21.89 -28.25 -12.23
N GLY A 151 22.37 -29.06 -11.28
CA GLY A 151 23.60 -29.84 -11.39
C GLY A 151 24.90 -29.06 -11.09
N LYS A 152 24.82 -27.77 -10.74
CA LYS A 152 25.95 -26.95 -10.31
C LYS A 152 26.29 -27.17 -8.84
N GLY A 153 26.37 -28.43 -8.40
CA GLY A 153 26.45 -28.81 -7.00
C GLY A 153 27.85 -28.74 -6.37
N LYS A 154 28.92 -28.80 -7.19
CA LYS A 154 30.35 -28.59 -6.87
C LYS A 154 31.16 -28.59 -8.17
N GLU A 155 31.80 -27.50 -8.59
CA GLU A 155 32.66 -27.49 -9.79
C GLU A 155 34.14 -27.37 -9.38
N ASN A 156 34.95 -28.37 -9.76
CA ASN A 156 36.41 -28.41 -9.63
C ASN A 156 36.95 -27.96 -8.27
N ASP A 157 36.59 -28.71 -7.22
CA ASP A 157 37.00 -28.50 -5.82
C ASP A 157 36.73 -27.11 -5.20
N SER A 158 36.09 -26.22 -5.95
CA SER A 158 35.62 -24.93 -5.48
C SER A 158 34.12 -24.99 -5.20
N ILE A 159 33.70 -24.54 -4.02
CA ILE A 159 32.27 -24.47 -3.66
C ILE A 159 31.64 -23.33 -4.47
N ARG A 160 30.81 -23.61 -5.49
CA ARG A 160 30.11 -22.59 -6.30
C ARG A 160 28.65 -22.91 -6.59
N ASN A 161 27.87 -23.19 -5.54
CA ASN A 161 26.72 -24.07 -5.76
C ASN A 161 25.35 -23.51 -5.40
N LEU A 162 25.24 -22.52 -4.50
CA LEU A 162 24.04 -21.69 -4.27
C LEU A 162 24.48 -20.39 -3.56
N ILE A 163 23.86 -19.25 -3.89
CA ILE A 163 23.96 -18.01 -3.11
C ILE A 163 22.89 -18.08 -2.03
N LYS A 164 23.28 -17.92 -0.77
CA LYS A 164 22.37 -17.60 0.31
C LYS A 164 22.57 -16.12 0.65
N SER A 165 21.58 -15.29 0.37
CA SER A 165 21.54 -13.89 0.83
C SER A 165 20.35 -13.71 1.76
N VAL A 166 20.42 -12.73 2.66
CA VAL A 166 19.26 -12.27 3.41
C VAL A 166 18.57 -11.22 2.54
N SER A 167 17.27 -11.36 2.34
CA SER A 167 16.45 -10.37 1.65
C SER A 167 15.51 -9.71 2.65
N GLU A 168 15.32 -8.41 2.53
CA GLU A 168 14.34 -7.67 3.30
C GLU A 168 13.10 -7.42 2.43
N MET A 169 11.93 -7.68 2.99
CA MET A 169 10.63 -7.30 2.45
C MET A 169 10.15 -6.07 3.22
N ILE A 170 9.86 -5.01 2.49
CA ILE A 170 9.42 -3.75 3.05
C ILE A 170 8.04 -3.46 2.49
N THR A 171 7.10 -3.18 3.39
CA THR A 171 5.70 -2.92 3.04
C THR A 171 5.29 -1.57 3.59
N TRP A 172 4.68 -0.74 2.75
CA TRP A 172 4.04 0.51 3.12
C TRP A 172 2.51 0.34 3.03
N ARG A 173 1.81 0.72 4.10
CA ARG A 173 0.35 0.71 4.23
C ARG A 173 -0.14 1.96 4.92
#